data_AF-A0A7Y5MX21-F1
#
_entry.id   AF-A0A7Y5MX21-F1
#
_cell.length_a   1.000
_cell.length_b   1.000
_cell.length_c   1.000
_cell.angle_alpha   90.00
_cell.angle_beta   90.00
_cell.angle_gamma   90.00
#
_symmetry.space_group_name_H-M   'P 1'
#
loop_
_entity.id
_entity.type
_entity.pdbx_description
1 polymer ?
#
loop_
_entity_poly.entity_id
_entity_poly.type
_entity_poly.pdbx_seq_one_letter_code
_entity_poly.pdbx_strand_id
1 'polypeptide(L)'
;TGYLNVEAGNRNFKVNAAGTTTSVINANAAVDPNTNYSLFAINRLSSIEALLLVDDLTAPAAGKAHVRFVHLSPDAPAVDVTLTDGTVVFGNTSFKSGTAFTPLNAGTYNLQARVAGTSTVALEIPNVSLAAGKIYTVFARGFLAPPAGNTNALGVTIIANN
;
A
#
# COMPACT_ATOMS: atom_id res chain seq x y z
N THR A 1 -15.57 -2.78 0.08
CA THR A 1 -15.78 -3.99 0.89
C THR A 1 -15.00 -3.81 2.18
N GLY A 2 -15.39 -4.51 3.26
CA GLY A 2 -14.66 -4.45 4.54
C GLY A 2 -13.72 -5.65 4.72
N TYR A 3 -13.20 -5.80 5.94
CA TYR A 3 -12.36 -6.93 6.33
C TYR A 3 -13.12 -8.26 6.32
N LEU A 4 -12.39 -9.35 6.03
CA LEU A 4 -12.86 -10.71 6.18
C LEU A 4 -12.43 -11.27 7.53
N ASN A 5 -13.38 -11.79 8.31
CA ASN A 5 -13.07 -12.50 9.54
C ASN A 5 -12.52 -13.88 9.23
N VAL A 6 -11.39 -14.20 9.84
CA VAL A 6 -10.76 -15.52 9.80
C VAL A 6 -10.41 -15.94 11.21
N GLU A 7 -10.34 -17.24 11.46
CA GLU A 7 -9.85 -17.74 12.73
C GLU A 7 -8.35 -17.42 12.90
N ALA A 8 -7.92 -17.14 14.13
CA ALA A 8 -6.51 -16.94 14.46
C ALA A 8 -5.67 -18.23 14.27
N GLY A 9 -4.35 -18.09 14.15
CA GLY A 9 -3.39 -19.18 13.97
C GLY A 9 -2.76 -19.22 12.58
N ASN A 10 -2.11 -20.33 12.23
CA ASN A 10 -1.48 -20.48 10.92
C ASN A 10 -2.55 -20.67 9.83
N ARG A 11 -2.57 -19.76 8.86
CA ARG A 11 -3.50 -19.77 7.73
C ARG A 11 -2.75 -19.83 6.42
N ASN A 12 -3.35 -20.55 5.47
CA ASN A 12 -2.80 -20.67 4.13
C ASN A 12 -3.56 -19.71 3.19
N PHE A 13 -2.82 -18.79 2.60
CA PHE A 13 -3.31 -17.81 1.65
C PHE A 13 -2.95 -18.28 0.24
N LYS A 14 -3.98 -18.57 -0.56
CA LYS A 14 -3.82 -18.97 -1.97
C LYS A 14 -4.42 -17.95 -2.90
N VAL A 15 -3.71 -17.65 -3.98
CA VAL A 15 -4.21 -16.89 -5.12
C VAL A 15 -4.07 -17.77 -6.35
N ASN A 16 -5.17 -18.01 -7.06
CA ASN A 16 -5.17 -18.79 -8.30
C ASN A 16 -5.18 -17.85 -9.50
N ALA A 17 -4.49 -18.24 -10.57
CA ALA A 17 -4.58 -17.53 -11.83
C ALA A 17 -6.03 -17.58 -12.36
N ALA A 18 -6.51 -16.43 -12.85
CA ALA A 18 -7.91 -16.27 -13.25
C ALA A 18 -8.36 -17.34 -14.25
N GLY A 19 -9.52 -17.95 -14.00
CA GLY A 19 -10.06 -19.02 -14.84
C GLY A 19 -9.38 -20.39 -14.68
N THR A 20 -8.45 -20.54 -13.74
CA THR A 20 -7.70 -21.79 -13.52
C THR A 20 -7.72 -22.21 -12.05
N THR A 21 -7.26 -23.44 -11.77
CA THR A 21 -6.95 -23.91 -10.42
C THR A 21 -5.46 -23.78 -10.05
N THR A 22 -4.64 -23.24 -10.94
CA THR A 22 -3.20 -23.08 -10.72
C THR A 22 -2.95 -21.97 -9.69
N SER A 23 -2.46 -22.36 -8.52
CA SER A 23 -2.05 -21.40 -7.50
C SER A 23 -0.75 -20.69 -7.89
N VAL A 24 -0.80 -19.37 -7.96
CA VAL A 24 0.35 -18.49 -8.19
C VAL A 24 0.94 -17.95 -6.88
N ILE A 25 0.12 -17.85 -5.84
CA ILE A 25 0.56 -17.69 -4.45
C ILE A 25 0.02 -18.88 -3.66
N ASN A 26 0.88 -19.48 -2.83
CA ASN A 26 0.51 -20.49 -1.84
C ASN A 26 1.43 -20.31 -0.62
N ALA A 27 1.04 -19.43 0.30
CA ALA A 27 1.87 -19.00 1.41
C ALA A 27 1.16 -19.24 2.75
N ASN A 28 1.92 -19.70 3.75
CA ASN A 28 1.44 -19.79 5.12
C ASN A 28 1.83 -18.52 5.88
N ALA A 29 0.90 -17.95 6.64
CA ALA A 29 1.21 -16.90 7.60
C ALA A 29 0.36 -17.09 8.86
N ALA A 30 0.96 -16.80 10.01
CA ALA A 30 0.24 -16.73 11.27
C ALA A 30 -0.54 -15.41 11.32
N VAL A 31 -1.79 -15.49 11.75
CA VAL A 31 -2.62 -14.32 12.06
C VAL A 31 -3.04 -14.38 13.52
N ASP A 32 -2.90 -13.27 14.20
CA ASP A 32 -3.16 -13.16 15.64
C ASP A 32 -4.64 -12.85 15.91
N PRO A 33 -5.19 -13.28 17.07
CA PRO A 33 -6.54 -12.91 17.45
C PRO A 33 -6.67 -11.40 17.61
N ASN A 34 -7.81 -10.84 17.17
CA ASN A 34 -8.14 -9.42 17.27
C ASN A 34 -7.18 -8.47 16.53
N THR A 35 -6.43 -8.97 15.56
CA THR A 35 -5.52 -8.17 14.72
C THR A 35 -6.07 -8.06 13.30
N ASN A 36 -6.08 -6.84 12.77
CA ASN A 36 -6.45 -6.59 11.38
C ASN A 36 -5.22 -6.65 10.49
N TYR A 37 -5.37 -7.16 9.27
CA TYR A 37 -4.27 -7.28 8.32
C TYR A 37 -4.71 -6.88 6.92
N SER A 38 -3.77 -6.28 6.18
CA SER A 38 -3.85 -6.15 4.73
C SER A 38 -2.89 -7.14 4.07
N LEU A 39 -3.43 -7.93 3.15
CA LEU A 39 -2.68 -8.88 2.34
C LEU A 39 -2.60 -8.38 0.88
N PHE A 40 -1.38 -8.23 0.38
CA PHE A 40 -1.12 -7.81 -1.00
C PHE A 40 -0.48 -8.94 -1.80
N ALA A 41 -0.96 -9.17 -3.02
CA ALA A 41 -0.24 -9.93 -4.03
C ALA A 41 0.68 -8.96 -4.79
N ILE A 42 2.00 -9.20 -4.72
CA ILE A 42 3.01 -8.25 -5.17
C ILE A 42 4.03 -8.89 -6.13
N ASN A 43 4.90 -8.06 -6.69
CA ASN A 43 6.00 -8.45 -7.58
C ASN A 43 5.52 -8.89 -9.00
N ARG A 44 6.45 -9.40 -9.82
CA ARG A 44 6.18 -9.93 -11.17
C ARG A 44 5.46 -11.27 -11.10
N LEU A 45 4.69 -11.62 -12.12
CA LEU A 45 3.98 -12.90 -12.18
C LEU A 45 4.91 -14.12 -11.97
N SER A 46 6.13 -14.08 -12.51
CA SER A 46 7.12 -15.15 -12.37
C SER A 46 7.68 -15.32 -10.96
N SER A 47 7.51 -14.33 -10.10
CA SER A 47 8.02 -14.29 -8.72
C SER A 47 6.99 -13.67 -7.78
N ILE A 48 5.70 -13.92 -8.06
CA ILE A 48 4.59 -13.32 -7.34
C ILE A 48 4.55 -13.87 -5.92
N GLU A 49 4.29 -13.01 -4.96
CA GLU A 49 4.33 -13.36 -3.54
C GLU A 49 3.29 -12.58 -2.75
N ALA A 50 3.02 -13.07 -1.54
CA ALA A 50 2.16 -12.41 -0.56
C ALA A 50 2.97 -11.49 0.34
N LEU A 51 2.49 -10.26 0.53
CA LEU A 51 2.94 -9.35 1.58
C LEU A 51 1.80 -9.12 2.57
N LEU A 52 2.00 -9.55 3.80
CA LEU A 52 1.06 -9.37 4.90
C LEU A 52 1.52 -8.22 5.79
N LEU A 53 0.67 -7.22 6.00
CA LEU A 53 0.93 -6.07 6.86
C LEU A 53 -0.14 -5.99 7.95
N VAL A 54 0.27 -5.65 9.17
CA VAL A 54 -0.64 -5.38 10.28
C VAL A 54 -1.30 -4.01 10.07
N ASP A 55 -2.59 -3.93 10.36
CA ASP A 55 -3.37 -2.71 10.25
C ASP A 55 -3.71 -2.17 11.65
N ASP A 56 -3.27 -0.94 11.91
CA ASP A 56 -3.72 -0.16 13.06
C ASP A 56 -4.98 0.61 12.67
N LEU A 57 -6.12 0.14 13.17
CA LEU A 57 -7.43 0.74 12.94
C LEU A 57 -7.92 1.61 14.11
N THR A 58 -6.99 2.11 14.93
CA THR A 58 -7.33 3.09 15.98
C THR A 58 -8.04 4.30 15.38
N ALA A 59 -9.14 4.68 16.00
CA ALA A 59 -9.98 5.78 15.52
C ALA A 59 -9.18 7.10 15.51
N PRO A 60 -9.16 7.82 14.37
CA PRO A 60 -8.51 9.13 14.32
C PRO A 60 -9.16 10.13 15.27
N ALA A 61 -8.37 11.06 15.80
CA ALA A 61 -8.87 12.20 16.56
C ALA A 61 -9.82 13.09 15.72
N ALA A 62 -10.62 13.91 16.39
CA ALA A 62 -11.55 14.83 15.72
C ALA A 62 -10.83 15.71 14.68
N GLY A 63 -11.38 15.79 13.47
CA GLY A 63 -10.81 16.54 12.35
C GLY A 63 -9.59 15.89 11.67
N LYS A 64 -9.18 14.68 12.08
CA LYS A 64 -8.04 13.96 11.51
C LYS A 64 -8.48 12.75 10.70
N ALA A 65 -7.58 12.30 9.82
CA ALA A 65 -7.58 10.99 9.19
C ALA A 65 -6.27 10.29 9.53
N HIS A 66 -6.25 8.95 9.56
CA HIS A 66 -5.01 8.18 9.60
C HIS A 66 -4.63 7.72 8.20
N VAL A 67 -3.36 7.85 7.84
CA VAL A 67 -2.87 7.45 6.52
C VAL A 67 -1.59 6.67 6.68
N ARG A 68 -1.45 5.56 5.96
CA ARG A 68 -0.15 4.94 5.70
C ARG A 68 0.15 4.92 4.21
N PHE A 69 1.44 4.86 3.90
CA PHE A 69 1.91 4.56 2.55
C PHE A 69 2.51 3.15 2.47
N VAL A 70 2.28 2.44 1.37
CA VAL A 70 2.88 1.14 1.08
C VAL A 70 3.50 1.13 -0.31
N HIS A 71 4.76 0.71 -0.41
CA HIS A 71 5.44 0.66 -1.70
C HIS A 71 5.40 -0.75 -2.29
N LEU A 72 4.58 -0.95 -3.32
CA LEU A 72 4.38 -2.24 -4.00
C LEU A 72 4.94 -2.30 -5.43
N SER A 73 5.56 -1.22 -5.92
CA SER A 73 6.29 -1.25 -7.20
C SER A 73 7.64 -1.98 -7.06
N PRO A 74 7.91 -3.04 -7.84
CA PRO A 74 9.08 -3.91 -7.63
C PRO A 74 10.38 -3.42 -8.28
N ASP A 75 10.32 -2.43 -9.15
CA ASP A 75 11.45 -1.88 -9.92
C ASP A 75 11.67 -0.39 -9.70
N ALA A 76 10.75 0.29 -9.00
CA ALA A 76 10.98 1.65 -8.53
C ALA A 76 11.93 1.63 -7.30
N PRO A 77 12.84 2.62 -7.18
CA PRO A 77 13.66 2.79 -5.99
C PRO A 77 12.80 3.14 -4.76
N ALA A 78 13.39 3.12 -3.57
CA ALA A 78 12.72 3.64 -2.38
C ALA A 78 12.25 5.09 -2.61
N VAL A 79 11.12 5.45 -2.00
CA VAL A 79 10.49 6.77 -2.21
C VAL A 79 10.29 7.54 -0.92
N ASP A 80 10.35 8.87 -1.04
CA ASP A 80 9.76 9.81 -0.09
C ASP A 80 8.39 10.23 -0.62
N VAL A 81 7.35 10.08 0.19
CA VAL A 81 6.05 10.69 -0.08
C VAL A 81 6.05 12.10 0.48
N THR A 82 5.84 13.09 -0.37
CA THR A 82 5.94 14.50 -0.02
C THR A 82 4.69 15.28 -0.39
N LEU A 83 4.49 16.43 0.22
CA LEU A 83 3.68 17.51 -0.34
C LEU A 83 4.38 18.11 -1.56
N THR A 84 3.66 18.91 -2.35
CA THR A 84 4.21 19.58 -3.54
C THR A 84 5.33 20.57 -3.23
N ASP A 85 5.35 21.14 -2.01
CA ASP A 85 6.42 22.02 -1.53
C ASP A 85 7.69 21.26 -1.09
N GLY A 86 7.68 19.93 -1.15
CA GLY A 86 8.80 19.06 -0.76
C GLY A 86 8.78 18.60 0.70
N THR A 87 7.81 19.02 1.51
CA THR A 87 7.65 18.54 2.89
C THR A 87 7.43 17.03 2.89
N VAL A 88 8.32 16.27 3.52
CA VAL A 88 8.24 14.81 3.61
C VAL A 88 7.16 14.41 4.61
N VAL A 89 6.19 13.62 4.15
CA VAL A 89 5.12 13.01 4.96
C VAL A 89 5.53 11.60 5.38
N PHE A 90 6.08 10.83 4.44
CA PHE A 90 6.60 9.48 4.68
C PHE A 90 7.96 9.36 4.00
N GLY A 91 9.02 9.09 4.76
CA GLY A 91 10.38 9.01 4.22
C GLY A 91 10.80 7.58 3.90
N ASN A 92 11.66 7.43 2.89
CA ASN A 92 12.47 6.25 2.60
C ASN A 92 11.71 4.91 2.66
N THR A 93 10.55 4.86 2.02
CA THR A 93 9.74 3.63 1.96
C THR A 93 10.21 2.78 0.78
N SER A 94 10.77 1.61 1.06
CA SER A 94 11.29 0.67 0.07
C SER A 94 10.22 -0.31 -0.41
N PHE A 95 10.43 -0.94 -1.58
CA PHE A 95 9.56 -2.02 -2.06
C PHE A 95 9.32 -3.09 -0.97
N LYS A 96 8.07 -3.53 -0.87
CA LYS A 96 7.56 -4.48 0.14
C LYS A 96 7.48 -3.94 1.56
N SER A 97 7.61 -2.63 1.75
CA SER A 97 7.42 -2.00 3.05
C SER A 97 6.19 -1.09 3.06
N GLY A 98 5.60 -0.96 4.25
CA GLY A 98 4.57 0.01 4.56
C GLY A 98 4.95 0.81 5.79
N THR A 99 4.54 2.07 5.84
CA THR A 99 4.73 2.92 7.01
C THR A 99 3.73 2.57 8.10
N ALA A 100 3.97 3.09 9.30
CA ALA A 100 2.93 3.23 10.30
C ALA A 100 1.80 4.13 9.78
N PHE A 101 0.61 3.97 10.34
CA PHE A 101 -0.48 4.92 10.14
C PHE A 101 -0.16 6.21 10.90
N THR A 102 -0.13 7.32 10.17
CA THR A 102 0.19 8.65 10.70
C THR A 102 -1.05 9.54 10.63
N PRO A 103 -1.36 10.32 11.68
CA PRO A 103 -2.47 11.25 11.65
C PRO A 103 -2.18 12.47 10.78
N LEU A 104 -3.08 12.75 9.84
CA LEU A 104 -3.10 13.96 9.03
C LEU A 104 -4.42 14.71 9.24
N ASN A 105 -4.42 16.02 8.96
CA ASN A 105 -5.67 16.77 8.94
C ASN A 105 -6.58 16.23 7.83
N ALA A 106 -7.89 16.23 8.08
CA ALA A 106 -8.84 16.03 6.99
C ALA A 106 -8.71 17.17 5.97
N GLY A 107 -8.81 16.84 4.69
CA GLY A 107 -8.60 17.80 3.60
C GLY A 107 -8.20 17.11 2.31
N THR A 108 -7.93 17.93 1.28
CA THR A 108 -7.45 17.46 -0.02
C THR A 108 -5.98 17.80 -0.19
N TYR A 109 -5.19 16.81 -0.59
CA TYR A 109 -3.75 16.91 -0.75
C TYR A 109 -3.34 16.61 -2.19
N ASN A 110 -2.34 17.34 -2.67
CA ASN A 110 -1.55 16.92 -3.81
C ASN A 110 -0.24 16.36 -3.26
N LEU A 111 -0.04 15.05 -3.43
CA LEU A 111 1.13 14.34 -2.95
C LEU A 111 2.04 13.98 -4.12
N GLN A 112 3.30 13.71 -3.82
CA GLN A 112 4.28 13.20 -4.75
C GLN A 112 4.98 12.01 -4.13
N ALA A 113 5.27 10.97 -4.91
CA ALA A 113 6.29 10.00 -4.57
C ALA A 113 7.58 10.40 -5.30
N ARG A 114 8.60 10.80 -4.54
CA ARG A 114 9.92 11.19 -5.04
C ARG A 114 10.93 10.10 -4.77
N VAL A 115 11.94 9.95 -5.62
CA VAL A 115 13.05 9.03 -5.33
C VAL A 115 13.72 9.48 -4.02
N ALA A 116 13.85 8.55 -3.07
CA ALA A 116 14.23 8.87 -1.69
C ALA A 116 15.55 9.65 -1.63
N GLY A 117 15.56 10.71 -0.82
CA GLY A 117 16.70 11.60 -0.65
C GLY A 117 16.96 12.56 -1.82
N THR A 118 16.05 12.65 -2.80
CA THR A 118 16.19 13.52 -3.98
C THR A 118 14.93 14.35 -4.26
N SER A 119 15.02 15.28 -5.21
CA SER A 119 13.86 16.04 -5.71
C SER A 119 13.18 15.40 -6.93
N THR A 120 13.67 14.26 -7.42
CA THR A 120 13.14 13.59 -8.61
C THR A 120 11.77 13.00 -8.32
N VAL A 121 10.72 13.55 -8.92
CA VAL A 121 9.35 13.02 -8.81
C VAL A 121 9.23 11.78 -9.69
N ALA A 122 8.90 10.65 -9.07
CA ALA A 122 8.62 9.39 -9.77
C ALA A 122 7.13 9.23 -10.08
N LEU A 123 6.25 9.77 -9.22
CA LEU A 123 4.80 9.71 -9.40
C LEU A 123 4.11 10.92 -8.78
N GLU A 124 3.25 11.58 -9.55
CA GLU A 124 2.30 12.59 -9.07
C GLU A 124 1.05 11.90 -8.53
N ILE A 125 0.56 12.36 -7.37
CA ILE A 125 -0.61 11.80 -6.68
C ILE A 125 -1.57 12.96 -6.36
N PRO A 126 -2.29 13.50 -7.36
CA PRO A 126 -3.16 14.65 -7.17
C PRO A 126 -4.48 14.27 -6.49
N ASN A 127 -5.12 15.26 -5.86
CA ASN A 127 -6.50 15.19 -5.35
C ASN A 127 -6.77 14.06 -4.34
N VAL A 128 -5.83 13.78 -3.45
CA VAL A 128 -6.01 12.84 -2.34
C VAL A 128 -6.95 13.45 -1.31
N SER A 129 -8.21 13.01 -1.30
CA SER A 129 -9.21 13.47 -0.34
C SER A 129 -9.22 12.59 0.90
N LEU A 130 -8.92 13.20 2.05
CA LEU A 130 -8.93 12.57 3.36
C LEU A 130 -10.11 13.10 4.18
N ALA A 131 -11.08 12.24 4.48
CA ALA A 131 -12.21 12.58 5.33
C ALA A 131 -11.88 12.37 6.81
N ALA A 132 -12.44 13.22 7.68
CA ALA A 132 -12.27 13.08 9.13
C ALA A 132 -12.81 11.73 9.63
N GLY A 133 -12.11 11.12 10.58
CA GLY A 133 -12.45 9.82 11.16
C GLY A 133 -12.18 8.62 10.25
N LYS A 134 -11.56 8.81 9.07
CA LYS A 134 -11.23 7.73 8.14
C LYS A 134 -9.76 7.31 8.23
N ILE A 135 -9.53 6.05 7.89
CA ILE A 135 -8.22 5.41 7.88
C ILE A 135 -7.94 4.95 6.45
N TYR A 136 -6.79 5.33 5.89
CA TYR A 136 -6.46 5.10 4.49
C TYR A 136 -5.14 4.37 4.33
N THR A 137 -5.12 3.41 3.39
CA THR A 137 -3.88 2.88 2.83
C THR A 137 -3.70 3.47 1.44
N VAL A 138 -2.66 4.28 1.27
CA VAL A 138 -2.17 4.73 -0.04
C VAL A 138 -1.05 3.79 -0.46
N PHE A 139 -1.05 3.30 -1.69
CA PHE A 139 0.03 2.42 -2.13
C PHE A 139 0.41 2.63 -3.59
N ALA A 140 1.73 2.67 -3.82
CA ALA A 140 2.29 2.68 -5.17
C ALA A 140 2.34 1.25 -5.71
N ARG A 141 1.93 1.05 -6.96
CA ARG A 141 1.91 -0.26 -7.65
C ARG A 141 2.34 -0.11 -9.11
N GLY A 142 2.50 -1.24 -9.79
CA GLY A 142 2.94 -1.25 -11.19
C GLY A 142 4.45 -1.04 -11.29
N PHE A 143 4.93 -0.79 -12.51
CA PHE A 143 6.35 -0.76 -12.83
C PHE A 143 6.80 0.63 -13.25
N LEU A 144 7.92 1.10 -12.72
CA LEU A 144 8.56 2.32 -13.20
C LEU A 144 9.04 2.14 -14.66
N ALA A 145 9.55 0.95 -14.99
CA ALA A 145 9.92 0.54 -16.33
C ALA A 145 9.24 -0.81 -16.65
N PRO A 146 8.00 -0.79 -17.18
CA PRO A 146 7.24 -2.01 -17.44
C PRO A 146 8.00 -3.00 -18.34
N PRO A 147 8.09 -4.29 -17.97
CA PRO A 147 8.61 -5.32 -18.85
C PRO A 147 7.83 -5.39 -20.16
N ALA A 148 8.48 -5.87 -21.23
CA ALA A 148 7.84 -6.02 -22.55
C ALA A 148 6.50 -6.78 -22.44
N GLY A 149 5.44 -6.22 -23.04
CA GLY A 149 4.09 -6.78 -23.00
C GLY A 149 3.30 -6.51 -21.70
N ASN A 150 3.88 -5.84 -20.71
CA ASN A 150 3.18 -5.42 -19.50
C ASN A 150 2.84 -3.91 -19.58
N THR A 151 1.56 -3.57 -19.41
CA THR A 151 1.06 -2.18 -19.45
C THR A 151 0.83 -1.57 -18.08
N ASN A 152 1.14 -2.29 -16.99
CA ASN A 152 0.97 -1.81 -15.62
C ASN A 152 2.10 -0.84 -15.26
N ALA A 153 2.01 0.39 -15.75
CA ALA A 153 2.90 1.47 -15.36
C ALA A 153 2.75 1.84 -13.87
N LEU A 154 3.77 2.50 -13.33
CA LEU A 154 3.79 3.01 -11.96
C LEU A 154 2.57 3.90 -11.74
N GLY A 155 1.83 3.60 -10.69
CA GLY A 155 0.64 4.35 -10.31
C GLY A 155 0.33 4.16 -8.83
N VAL A 156 -0.74 4.79 -8.39
CA VAL A 156 -1.18 4.79 -7.00
C VAL A 156 -2.61 4.27 -6.90
N THR A 157 -2.96 3.58 -5.83
CA THR A 157 -4.35 3.70 -5.36
C THR A 157 -4.47 3.84 -3.87
N ILE A 158 -5.67 4.23 -3.49
CA ILE A 158 -6.04 4.64 -2.16
C ILE A 158 -7.26 3.80 -1.82
N ILE A 159 -7.18 3.12 -0.69
CA ILE A 159 -8.30 2.39 -0.12
C ILE A 159 -8.61 2.97 1.24
N ALA A 160 -9.90 3.08 1.56
CA ALA A 160 -10.36 3.34 2.91
C ALA A 160 -10.50 2.00 3.64
N ASN A 161 -9.81 1.87 4.76
CA ASN A 161 -9.91 0.70 5.63
C ASN A 161 -11.20 0.87 6.46
N ASN A 162 -12.19 0.00 6.26
CA ASN A 162 -13.46 0.00 7.00
C ASN A 162 -13.83 -1.42 7.43
#